data_AF-A0A2H9NBE6-F1
#
_entry.id   AF-A0A2H9NBE6-F1
#
_cell.length_a   1.000
_cell.length_b   1.000
_cell.length_c   1.000
_cell.angle_alpha   90.00
_cell.angle_beta   90.00
_cell.angle_gamma   90.00
#
_symmetry.space_group_name_H-M   'P 1'
#
loop_
_entity.id
_entity.type
_entity.pdbx_description
1 polymer ?
#
loop_
_entity_poly.entity_id
_entity_poly.type
_entity_poly.pdbx_seq_one_letter_code
_entity_poly.pdbx_strand_id
1 'polypeptide(L)'
;MAAQSVAEQAVEIINQIGIFNVLVPFLIGAGALYGMLEKSQIFGKDRHDINALISIGIGIIIALSWSVRNFIVNFIPLVIILAFFLFVGVLLAEWLGIKPD
;
A
#
# COMPACT_ATOMS: atom_id res chain seq x y z
N MET A 1 -15.70 -14.63 -32.29
CA MET A 1 -15.55 -13.90 -31.02
C MET A 1 -14.15 -13.33 -31.03
N ALA A 2 -13.99 -12.01 -31.21
CA ALA A 2 -12.67 -11.40 -31.26
C ALA A 2 -12.03 -11.53 -29.87
N ALA A 3 -10.80 -12.05 -29.81
CA ALA A 3 -10.04 -12.05 -28.57
C ALA A 3 -9.77 -10.58 -28.21
N GLN A 4 -10.40 -10.08 -27.16
CA GLN A 4 -10.05 -8.77 -26.57
C GLN A 4 -8.54 -8.79 -26.29
N SER A 5 -7.84 -7.74 -26.72
CA SER A 5 -6.44 -7.61 -26.38
C SER A 5 -6.29 -7.47 -24.86
N VAL A 6 -5.21 -8.02 -24.29
CA VAL A 6 -4.92 -7.89 -22.85
C VAL A 6 -4.93 -6.42 -22.41
N ALA A 7 -4.53 -5.51 -23.30
CA ALA A 7 -4.58 -4.08 -23.07
C ALA A 7 -6.01 -3.53 -22.95
N GLU A 8 -6.93 -3.90 -23.84
CA GLU A 8 -8.34 -3.50 -23.74
C GLU A 8 -9.00 -4.04 -22.48
N GLN A 9 -8.71 -5.29 -22.13
CA GLN A 9 -9.22 -5.89 -20.90
C GLN A 9 -8.70 -5.19 -19.65
N ALA A 10 -7.41 -4.80 -19.64
CA ALA A 10 -6.83 -4.02 -18.54
C ALA A 10 -7.46 -2.62 -18.42
N VAL A 11 -7.72 -1.94 -19.55
CA VAL A 11 -8.36 -0.62 -19.56
C VAL A 11 -9.81 -0.70 -19.08
N GLU A 12 -10.57 -1.72 -19.48
CA GLU A 12 -11.94 -1.92 -19.03
C GLU A 12 -12.02 -2.19 -17.52
N ILE A 13 -11.09 -3.00 -16.99
CA ILE A 13 -10.96 -3.26 -15.55
C ILE A 13 -10.65 -1.97 -14.78
N ILE A 14 -9.72 -1.13 -15.27
CA ILE A 14 -9.36 0.14 -14.62
C ILE A 14 -10.55 1.11 -14.60
N ASN A 15 -11.31 1.20 -15.69
CA ASN A 15 -12.48 2.07 -15.78
C ASN A 15 -13.63 1.61 -14.88
N GLN A 16 -13.84 0.30 -14.69
CA GLN A 16 -14.85 -0.23 -13.78
C GLN A 16 -14.47 -0.08 -12.31
N ILE A 17 -13.19 -0.23 -11.98
CA ILE A 17 -12.69 -0.21 -10.59
C ILE A 17 -12.41 1.21 -10.11
N GLY A 18 -12.10 2.14 -11.01
CA GLY A 18 -11.64 3.49 -10.69
C GLY A 18 -10.13 3.52 -10.43
N ILE A 19 -9.44 4.48 -11.06
CA ILE A 19 -7.97 4.55 -11.09
C ILE A 19 -7.32 4.56 -9.69
N PHE A 20 -7.95 5.21 -8.71
CA PHE A 20 -7.45 5.28 -7.33
C PHE A 20 -7.49 3.93 -6.61
N ASN A 21 -8.48 3.09 -6.90
CA ASN A 21 -8.61 1.76 -6.31
C ASN A 21 -7.52 0.79 -6.81
N VAL A 22 -6.82 1.14 -7.89
CA VAL A 22 -5.67 0.38 -8.42
C VAL A 22 -4.35 1.05 -8.02
N LEU A 23 -4.24 2.37 -8.19
CA LEU A 23 -3.01 3.11 -7.91
C LEU A 23 -2.66 3.16 -6.42
N VAL A 24 -3.64 3.34 -5.52
CA VAL A 24 -3.34 3.46 -4.09
C VAL A 24 -2.76 2.15 -3.52
N PRO A 25 -3.38 0.97 -3.74
CA PRO A 25 -2.77 -0.30 -3.34
C PRO A 25 -1.42 -0.57 -3.98
N PHE A 26 -1.26 -0.20 -5.26
CA PHE A 26 0.02 -0.32 -5.97
C PHE A 26 1.13 0.46 -5.26
N LEU A 27 0.91 1.76 -5.02
CA LEU A 27 1.91 2.64 -4.43
C LEU A 27 2.26 2.22 -3.01
N ILE A 28 1.26 1.84 -2.22
CA ILE A 28 1.48 1.38 -0.84
C ILE A 28 2.25 0.06 -0.84
N GLY A 29 1.82 -0.91 -1.65
CA GLY A 29 2.47 -2.22 -1.75
C GLY A 29 3.90 -2.12 -2.25
N ALA A 30 4.12 -1.45 -3.38
CA ALA A 30 5.45 -1.25 -3.97
C ALA A 30 6.35 -0.42 -3.05
N GLY A 31 5.86 0.67 -2.49
CA GLY A 31 6.64 1.55 -1.61
C GLY A 31 7.06 0.84 -0.31
N ALA A 32 6.13 0.11 0.31
CA ALA A 32 6.43 -0.66 1.52
C ALA A 32 7.47 -1.75 1.26
N LEU A 33 7.29 -2.53 0.18
CA LEU A 33 8.26 -3.57 -0.22
C LEU A 33 9.62 -2.98 -0.56
N TYR A 34 9.66 -1.86 -1.28
CA TYR A 34 10.93 -1.21 -1.62
C TYR A 34 11.67 -0.77 -0.37
N GLY A 35 10.99 -0.09 0.56
CA GLY A 35 11.58 0.30 1.84
C GLY A 35 12.05 -0.91 2.67
N MET A 36 11.30 -2.01 2.65
CA MET A 36 11.70 -3.26 3.31
C MET A 36 12.94 -3.89 2.67
N LEU A 37 13.03 -3.94 1.34
CA LEU A 37 14.18 -4.48 0.61
C LEU A 37 15.42 -3.62 0.80
N GLU A 38 15.25 -2.30 0.82
CA GLU A 38 16.33 -1.35 1.04
C GLU A 38 16.88 -1.44 2.47
N LYS A 39 16.01 -1.56 3.47
CA LYS A 39 16.41 -1.71 4.88
C LYS A 39 17.04 -3.08 5.16
N SER A 40 16.54 -4.14 4.53
CA SER A 40 17.01 -5.50 4.78
C SER A 40 18.28 -5.84 4.01
N GLN A 41 18.58 -5.10 2.93
CA GLN A 41 19.73 -5.35 2.04
C GLN A 41 19.83 -6.81 1.57
N ILE A 42 18.69 -7.50 1.40
CA ILE A 42 18.64 -8.92 1.01
C ILE A 42 19.38 -9.19 -0.31
N PHE A 43 19.34 -8.24 -1.24
CA PHE A 43 20.03 -8.34 -2.52
C PHE A 43 21.46 -7.75 -2.52
N GLY A 44 21.93 -7.27 -1.37
CA GLY A 44 23.22 -6.59 -1.22
C GLY A 44 23.09 -5.06 -1.19
N LYS A 45 24.19 -4.41 -0.82
CA LYS A 45 24.30 -2.94 -0.75
C LYS A 45 24.19 -2.33 -2.16
N ASP A 46 23.55 -1.17 -2.24
CA ASP A 46 23.41 -0.36 -3.46
C ASP A 46 22.68 -1.04 -4.63
N ARG A 47 21.91 -2.10 -4.36
CA ARG A 47 21.09 -2.79 -5.38
C ARG A 47 19.70 -2.18 -5.53
N HIS A 48 19.63 -0.85 -5.64
CA HIS A 48 18.38 -0.11 -5.77
C HIS A 48 17.56 -0.54 -6.99
N ASP A 49 18.21 -0.86 -8.10
CA ASP A 49 17.55 -1.28 -9.35
C ASP A 49 16.75 -2.58 -9.15
N ILE A 50 17.35 -3.56 -8.48
CA ILE A 50 16.73 -4.86 -8.20
C ILE A 50 15.60 -4.68 -7.19
N ASN A 51 15.83 -3.88 -6.15
CA ASN A 51 14.82 -3.54 -5.15
C ASN A 51 13.60 -2.89 -5.82
N ALA A 52 13.81 -1.94 -6.73
CA ALA A 52 12.75 -1.26 -7.47
C ALA A 52 11.99 -2.23 -8.38
N LEU A 53 12.70 -3.05 -9.16
CA LEU A 53 12.09 -4.00 -10.09
C LEU A 53 11.17 -4.99 -9.37
N ILE A 54 11.66 -5.60 -8.28
CA ILE A 54 10.89 -6.57 -7.51
C ILE A 54 9.69 -5.89 -6.84
N SER A 55 9.89 -4.71 -6.26
CA SER A 55 8.83 -3.97 -5.58
C SER A 55 7.72 -3.53 -6.53
N ILE A 56 8.07 -3.09 -7.74
CA ILE A 56 7.09 -2.76 -8.79
C ILE A 56 6.34 -4.02 -9.22
N GLY A 57 7.04 -5.13 -9.47
CA GLY A 57 6.42 -6.39 -9.87
C GLY A 57 5.40 -6.89 -8.84
N ILE A 58 5.78 -6.90 -7.56
CA ILE A 58 4.87 -7.31 -6.48
C ILE A 58 3.77 -6.26 -6.26
N GLY A 59 4.08 -4.97 -6.40
CA GLY A 59 3.11 -3.88 -6.33
C GLY A 59 1.98 -4.05 -7.35
N ILE A 60 2.29 -4.47 -8.57
CA ILE A 60 1.28 -4.76 -9.61
C ILE A 60 0.40 -5.94 -9.18
N ILE A 61 1.00 -7.02 -8.66
CA ILE A 61 0.25 -8.19 -8.16
C ILE A 61 -0.70 -7.78 -7.03
N ILE A 62 -0.24 -6.93 -6.11
CA ILE A 62 -1.05 -6.38 -5.03
C ILE A 62 -2.21 -5.55 -5.57
N ALA A 63 -1.96 -4.69 -6.55
CA ALA A 63 -2.97 -3.81 -7.15
C ALA A 63 -4.08 -4.58 -7.88
N LEU A 64 -3.73 -5.69 -8.52
CA LEU A 64 -4.67 -6.55 -9.24
C LEU A 64 -5.38 -7.55 -8.32
N SER A 65 -4.84 -7.81 -7.13
CA SER A 65 -5.44 -8.71 -6.15
C SER A 65 -6.65 -8.08 -5.48
N TRP A 66 -7.85 -8.61 -5.76
CA TRP A 66 -9.09 -8.15 -5.15
C TRP A 66 -9.08 -8.23 -3.62
N SER A 67 -8.54 -9.33 -3.08
CA SER A 67 -8.43 -9.54 -1.62
C SER A 67 -7.55 -8.50 -0.96
N VAL A 68 -6.35 -8.26 -1.53
CA VAL A 68 -5.40 -7.30 -0.96
C VAL A 68 -5.88 -5.86 -1.13
N ARG A 69 -6.47 -5.53 -2.29
CA ARG A 69 -7.09 -4.22 -2.51
C ARG A 69 -8.20 -3.95 -1.49
N ASN A 70 -9.12 -4.89 -1.28
CA ASN A 70 -10.18 -4.73 -0.30
C ASN A 70 -9.65 -4.63 1.13
N PHE A 71 -8.59 -5.36 1.46
CA PHE A 71 -7.90 -5.20 2.73
C PHE A 71 -7.36 -3.76 2.85
N ILE A 72 -6.61 -3.27 1.87
CA ILE A 72 -6.01 -1.93 1.91
C ILE A 72 -7.08 -0.84 2.02
N VAL A 73 -8.13 -0.89 1.20
CA VAL A 73 -9.18 0.13 1.15
C VAL A 73 -10.01 0.17 2.44
N ASN A 74 -10.25 -0.97 3.09
CA ASN A 74 -11.08 -1.02 4.30
C ASN A 74 -10.27 -0.96 5.60
N PHE A 75 -9.05 -1.48 5.62
CA PHE A 75 -8.22 -1.58 6.82
C PHE A 75 -7.37 -0.33 7.05
N ILE A 76 -6.76 0.25 6.01
CA ILE A 76 -5.88 1.42 6.19
C ILE A 76 -6.63 2.62 6.79
N PRO A 77 -7.84 2.98 6.34
CA PRO A 77 -8.57 4.07 6.97
C PRO A 77 -8.84 3.81 8.46
N LEU A 78 -9.14 2.57 8.83
CA LEU A 78 -9.36 2.18 10.22
C LEU A 78 -8.08 2.38 11.06
N VAL A 79 -6.92 1.95 10.54
CA VAL A 79 -5.62 2.17 11.21
C VAL A 79 -5.32 3.66 11.37
N ILE A 80 -5.58 4.49 10.35
CA ILE A 80 -5.37 5.95 10.42
C ILE A 80 -6.28 6.57 11.48
N ILE A 81 -7.56 6.19 11.51
CA ILE A 81 -8.53 6.68 12.50
C ILE A 81 -8.09 6.28 13.91
N LEU A 82 -7.71 5.01 14.12
CA LEU A 82 -7.21 4.54 15.42
C LEU A 82 -5.94 5.28 15.84
N ALA A 83 -4.97 5.45 14.94
CA ALA A 83 -3.74 6.20 15.21
C ALA A 83 -4.04 7.65 15.59
N PHE A 84 -5.00 8.28 14.91
CA PHE A 84 -5.46 9.63 15.25
C PHE A 84 -6.07 9.69 16.64
N PHE A 85 -6.99 8.78 16.99
CA PHE A 85 -7.58 8.76 18.32
C PHE A 85 -6.58 8.43 19.42
N LEU A 86 -5.62 7.53 19.16
CA LEU A 86 -4.52 7.25 20.09
C LEU A 86 -3.67 8.50 20.30
N PHE A 87 -3.29 9.19 19.22
CA PHE A 87 -2.52 10.43 19.29
C PHE A 87 -3.23 11.51 20.09
N VAL A 88 -4.52 11.76 19.80
CA VAL A 88 -5.34 12.71 20.56
C VAL A 88 -5.49 12.26 22.02
N GLY A 89 -5.68 10.97 22.26
CA GLY A 89 -5.78 10.40 23.61
C GLY A 89 -4.51 10.63 24.44
N VAL A 90 -3.34 10.43 23.84
CA VAL A 90 -2.04 10.72 24.47
C VAL A 90 -1.92 12.21 24.80
N LEU A 91 -2.25 13.11 23.86
CA LEU A 91 -2.20 14.54 24.10
C LEU A 91 -3.15 15.00 25.23
N LEU A 92 -4.35 14.41 25.30
CA LEU A 92 -5.29 14.70 26.38
C LEU A 92 -4.82 14.15 27.72
N ALA A 93 -4.21 12.96 27.74
CA ALA A 93 -3.62 12.39 28.95
C ALA A 93 -2.49 13.28 29.49
N GLU A 94 -1.60 13.74 28.61
CA GLU A 94 -0.55 14.71 28.95
C GLU A 94 -1.13 16.03 29.47
N TRP A 95 -2.18 16.56 28.82
CA TRP A 95 -2.84 17.79 29.25
C TRP A 95 -3.50 17.67 30.63
N LEU A 96 -4.04 16.49 30.95
CA LEU A 96 -4.60 16.17 32.28
C LEU A 96 -3.53 15.82 33.32
N GLY A 97 -2.24 15.83 32.96
CA GLY A 97 -1.13 15.52 33.84
C GLY A 97 -0.95 14.02 34.13
N ILE A 98 -1.63 13.15 33.38
CA ILE A 98 -1.46 11.70 33.45
C ILE A 98 -0.20 11.38 32.62
N LYS A 99 0.92 11.20 33.32
CA LYS A 99 2.15 10.74 32.67
C LYS A 99 2.00 9.27 32.29
N PRO A 100 2.28 8.88 31.04
CA PRO A 100 2.46 7.47 30.72
C PRO A 100 3.77 7.02 31.39
N ASP A 101 3.66 6.09 32.34
CA ASP A 101 4.80 5.42 32.97
C ASP A 101 5.58 4.55 31.96
#